data_AF-A0A927XP74-F1
#
_entry.id   AF-A0A927XP74-F1
#
_cell.length_a   1.000
_cell.length_b   1.000
_cell.length_c   1.000
_cell.angle_alpha   90.00
_cell.angle_beta   90.00
_cell.angle_gamma   90.00
#
_symmetry.space_group_name_H-M   'P 1'
#
loop_
_entity.id
_entity.type
_entity.pdbx_description
1 polymer ?
#
loop_
_entity_poly.entity_id
_entity_poly.type
_entity_poly.pdbx_seq_one_letter_code
_entity_poly.pdbx_strand_id
1 'polypeptide(L)'
;MAYDWGKIETDYMVNDLSYRQIAEKYGISESTVARRGSKNNWPEKRQQFASKVHTRALQKIASRRAGKEAAALSRVEELAERLLGKLDEAMQDDKQLYRHILTTSSRAQKETVLQKMDTKAVRDIASTMQTLADTLRTIGGIMTAREEFAVEMDAARLELERDKLNGNTGDDEDSGVVILGGVDNSPVREIVLGGDESEAAE
;
A
#
# COMPACT_ATOMS: atom_id res chain seq x y z
N MET A 1 -0.81 -11.90 60.36
CA MET A 1 0.15 -11.33 59.40
C MET A 1 -0.62 -10.66 58.29
N ALA A 2 -0.29 -9.42 57.93
CA ALA A 2 -0.92 -8.72 56.83
C ALA A 2 -0.15 -9.01 55.54
N TYR A 3 -0.79 -9.66 54.57
CA TYR A 3 -0.21 -9.91 53.25
C TYR A 3 -0.45 -8.70 52.34
N ASP A 4 0.54 -8.35 51.53
CA ASP A 4 0.40 -7.33 50.48
C ASP A 4 -0.36 -7.93 49.28
N TRP A 5 -1.69 -7.86 49.36
CA TRP A 5 -2.58 -8.37 48.33
C TRP A 5 -2.47 -7.62 47.00
N GLY A 6 -2.01 -6.36 47.00
CA GLY A 6 -1.86 -5.58 45.77
C GLY A 6 -0.68 -6.07 44.94
N LYS A 7 0.44 -6.39 45.59
CA LYS A 7 1.60 -7.00 44.94
C LYS A 7 1.30 -8.40 44.42
N ILE A 8 0.57 -9.20 45.20
CA ILE A 8 0.15 -10.56 44.81
C ILE A 8 -0.77 -10.52 43.57
N GLU A 9 -1.74 -9.60 43.55
CA GLU A 9 -2.65 -9.42 42.39
C GLU A 9 -1.87 -9.00 41.13
N THR A 10 -0.92 -8.07 41.26
CA THR A 10 -0.08 -7.62 40.14
C THR A 10 0.77 -8.77 39.59
N ASP A 11 1.40 -9.55 40.47
CA ASP A 11 2.19 -10.71 40.07
C ASP A 11 1.35 -11.78 39.36
N TYR A 12 0.10 -12.00 39.82
CA TYR A 12 -0.85 -12.86 39.10
C TYR A 12 -1.16 -12.32 37.71
N MET A 13 -1.43 -11.03 37.57
CA MET A 13 -1.87 -10.45 36.31
C MET A 13 -0.76 -10.35 35.26
N VAL A 14 0.46 -10.01 35.69
CA VAL A 14 1.56 -9.65 34.78
C VAL A 14 2.43 -10.86 34.41
N ASN A 15 2.69 -11.77 35.36
CA ASN A 15 3.65 -12.86 35.17
C ASN A 15 3.00 -14.21 34.80
N ASP A 16 1.72 -14.21 34.44
CA ASP A 16 0.92 -15.40 34.09
C ASP A 16 0.99 -16.56 35.11
N LEU A 17 1.23 -16.24 36.39
CA LEU A 17 1.41 -17.24 37.45
C LEU A 17 0.07 -17.88 37.84
N SER A 18 0.05 -19.20 38.04
CA SER A 18 -1.09 -19.90 38.63
C SER A 18 -1.24 -19.59 40.13
N TYR A 19 -2.43 -19.84 40.70
CA TYR A 19 -2.66 -19.67 42.15
C TYR A 19 -1.70 -20.51 43.00
N ARG A 20 -1.34 -21.70 42.53
CA ARG A 20 -0.34 -22.57 43.17
C ARG A 20 1.05 -21.95 43.18
N GLN A 21 1.50 -21.39 42.07
CA GLN A 21 2.82 -20.73 41.99
C GLN A 21 2.88 -19.47 42.84
N ILE A 22 1.77 -18.73 42.96
CA ILE A 22 1.66 -17.59 43.87
C ILE A 22 1.68 -18.03 45.34
N ALA A 23 0.96 -19.09 45.66
CA ALA A 23 0.95 -19.69 46.99
C ALA A 23 2.35 -20.08 47.45
N GLU A 24 3.12 -20.72 46.56
CA GLU A 24 4.53 -21.09 46.79
C GLU A 24 5.43 -19.87 46.94
N LYS A 25 5.30 -18.86 46.04
CA LYS A 25 6.12 -17.63 46.06
C LYS A 25 5.93 -16.79 47.31
N TYR A 26 4.71 -16.73 47.85
CA TYR A 26 4.35 -15.86 48.98
C TYR A 26 4.16 -16.63 50.30
N GLY A 27 4.32 -17.95 50.32
CA GLY A 27 4.13 -18.78 51.51
C GLY A 27 2.68 -18.77 52.03
N ILE A 28 1.70 -18.66 51.14
CA ILE A 28 0.27 -18.57 51.46
C ILE A 28 -0.41 -19.88 51.06
N SER A 29 -1.40 -20.35 51.81
CA SER A 29 -2.22 -21.50 51.37
C SER A 29 -2.92 -21.19 50.05
N GLU A 30 -2.84 -22.10 49.08
CA GLU A 30 -3.51 -22.00 47.78
C GLU A 30 -5.02 -21.70 47.91
N SER A 31 -5.68 -22.33 48.88
CA SER A 31 -7.10 -22.10 49.18
C SER A 31 -7.41 -20.63 49.51
N THR A 32 -6.48 -19.95 50.19
CA THR A 32 -6.62 -18.54 50.59
C THR A 32 -6.41 -17.62 49.39
N VAL A 33 -5.44 -17.93 48.54
CA VAL A 33 -5.18 -17.21 47.28
C VAL A 33 -6.35 -17.38 46.31
N ALA A 34 -6.87 -18.61 46.14
CA ALA A 34 -7.99 -18.91 45.24
C ALA A 34 -9.29 -18.23 45.70
N ARG A 35 -9.60 -18.26 47.00
CA ARG A 35 -10.77 -17.56 47.56
C ARG A 35 -10.69 -16.05 47.35
N ARG A 36 -9.49 -15.47 47.54
CA ARG A 36 -9.26 -14.03 47.32
C ARG A 36 -9.33 -13.66 45.84
N GLY A 37 -8.69 -14.45 44.98
CA GLY A 37 -8.66 -14.24 43.54
C GLY A 37 -10.04 -14.35 42.91
N SER A 38 -10.86 -15.29 43.37
CA SER A 38 -12.26 -15.42 42.95
C SER A 38 -13.11 -14.24 43.44
N LYS A 39 -12.97 -13.84 44.71
CA LYS A 39 -13.70 -12.69 45.28
C LYS A 39 -13.36 -11.36 44.58
N ASN A 40 -12.13 -11.23 44.07
CA ASN A 40 -11.62 -10.01 43.44
C ASN A 40 -11.59 -10.10 41.90
N ASN A 41 -12.20 -11.12 41.30
CA ASN A 41 -12.27 -11.37 39.85
C ASN A 41 -10.92 -11.29 39.13
N TRP A 42 -9.87 -11.86 39.73
CA TRP A 42 -8.52 -11.84 39.14
C TRP A 42 -8.46 -12.41 37.71
N PRO A 43 -9.17 -13.51 37.35
CA PRO A 43 -9.15 -14.03 35.98
C PRO A 43 -9.71 -13.03 34.96
N GLU A 44 -10.84 -12.39 35.27
CA GLU A 44 -11.46 -11.39 34.41
C GLU A 44 -10.54 -10.17 34.24
N LYS A 45 -9.99 -9.66 35.34
CA LYS A 45 -9.07 -8.53 35.28
C LYS A 45 -7.77 -8.89 34.53
N ARG A 46 -7.27 -10.13 34.61
CA ARG A 46 -6.14 -10.62 33.80
C ARG A 46 -6.51 -10.59 32.31
N GLN A 47 -7.68 -11.07 31.95
CA GLN A 47 -8.17 -11.03 30.56
C GLN A 47 -8.28 -9.59 30.06
N GLN A 48 -8.85 -8.68 30.84
CA GLN A 48 -8.94 -7.26 30.51
C GLN A 48 -7.56 -6.62 30.39
N PHE A 49 -6.62 -6.97 31.27
CA PHE A 49 -5.23 -6.49 31.20
C PHE A 49 -4.55 -6.98 29.91
N ALA A 50 -4.65 -8.26 29.59
CA ALA A 50 -4.10 -8.83 28.36
C ALA A 50 -4.68 -8.15 27.10
N SER A 51 -6.00 -7.93 27.06
CA SER A 51 -6.66 -7.18 25.99
C SER A 51 -6.13 -5.75 25.88
N LYS A 52 -6.04 -5.01 26.99
CA LYS A 52 -5.49 -3.64 27.01
C LYS A 52 -4.04 -3.58 26.55
N VAL A 53 -3.20 -4.53 26.99
CA VAL A 53 -1.79 -4.63 26.56
C VAL A 53 -1.71 -4.89 25.07
N HIS A 54 -2.51 -5.82 24.55
CA HIS A 54 -2.58 -6.12 23.12
C HIS A 54 -3.01 -4.89 22.30
N THR A 55 -4.09 -4.21 22.68
CA THR A 55 -4.56 -2.99 22.01
C THR A 55 -3.50 -1.89 22.03
N ARG A 56 -2.85 -1.66 23.18
CA ARG A 56 -1.76 -0.67 23.28
C ARG A 56 -0.54 -1.05 22.45
N ALA A 57 -0.21 -2.34 22.38
CA ALA A 57 0.87 -2.83 21.53
C ALA A 57 0.56 -2.57 20.06
N LEU A 58 -0.64 -2.92 19.60
CA LEU A 58 -1.10 -2.64 18.23
C LEU A 58 -1.06 -1.13 17.92
N GLN A 59 -1.61 -0.29 18.80
CA GLN A 59 -1.60 1.16 18.61
C GLN A 59 -0.17 1.71 18.51
N LYS A 60 0.75 1.23 19.36
CA LYS A 60 2.16 1.64 19.35
C LYS A 60 2.88 1.17 18.09
N ILE A 61 2.59 -0.04 17.61
CA ILE A 61 3.13 -0.56 16.34
C ILE A 61 2.63 0.29 15.18
N ALA A 62 1.32 0.54 15.09
CA ALA A 62 0.71 1.36 14.05
C ALA A 62 1.31 2.78 14.04
N SER A 63 1.40 3.42 15.21
CA SER A 63 1.97 4.78 15.34
C SER A 63 3.45 4.81 14.94
N ARG A 64 4.23 3.80 15.33
CA ARG A 64 5.65 3.69 14.93
C ARG A 64 5.79 3.46 13.43
N ARG A 65 4.92 2.67 12.82
CA ARG A 65 4.92 2.41 11.38
C ARG A 65 4.56 3.68 10.61
N ALA A 66 3.48 4.34 10.97
CA ALA A 66 3.07 5.61 10.39
C ALA A 66 4.18 6.67 10.51
N GLY A 67 4.82 6.79 11.68
CA GLY A 67 5.93 7.72 11.87
C GLY A 67 7.17 7.38 11.03
N LYS A 68 7.50 6.10 10.85
CA LYS A 68 8.60 5.67 9.96
C LYS A 68 8.29 5.93 8.49
N GLU A 69 7.06 5.64 8.07
CA GLU A 69 6.60 5.89 6.71
C GLU A 69 6.63 7.40 6.42
N ALA A 70 6.07 8.23 7.30
CA ALA A 70 6.14 9.69 7.18
C ALA A 70 7.59 10.21 7.10
N ALA A 71 8.47 9.75 7.98
CA ALA A 71 9.88 10.14 7.95
C ALA A 71 10.60 9.70 6.66
N ALA A 72 10.27 8.53 6.12
CA ALA A 72 10.81 8.08 4.85
C ALA A 72 10.32 8.95 3.68
N LEU A 73 9.03 9.30 3.67
CA LEU A 73 8.46 10.20 2.65
C LEU A 73 9.14 11.57 2.69
N SER A 74 9.20 12.22 3.86
CA SER A 74 9.89 13.51 4.02
C SER A 74 11.35 13.43 3.60
N ARG A 75 12.03 12.32 3.90
CA ARG A 75 13.42 12.14 3.49
C ARG A 75 13.58 12.09 1.97
N VAL A 76 12.66 11.46 1.25
CA VAL A 76 12.75 11.41 -0.20
C VAL A 76 12.37 12.75 -0.83
N GLU A 77 11.40 13.48 -0.27
CA GLU A 77 11.10 14.87 -0.68
C GLU A 77 12.33 15.77 -0.53
N GLU A 78 13.00 15.76 0.63
CA GLU A 78 14.26 16.50 0.84
C GLU A 78 15.34 16.14 -0.19
N LEU A 79 15.47 14.85 -0.52
CA LEU A 79 16.44 14.40 -1.51
C LEU A 79 16.08 14.84 -2.92
N ALA A 80 14.79 14.81 -3.27
CA ALA A 80 14.28 15.28 -4.54
C ALA A 80 14.51 16.80 -4.69
N GLU A 81 14.20 17.59 -3.67
CA GLU A 81 14.49 19.03 -3.65
C GLU A 81 15.99 19.32 -3.83
N ARG A 82 16.86 18.58 -3.13
CA ARG A 82 18.31 18.73 -3.29
C ARG A 82 18.80 18.35 -4.68
N LEU A 83 18.24 17.29 -5.27
CA LEU A 83 18.58 16.90 -6.64
C LEU A 83 18.11 17.95 -7.65
N LEU A 84 16.89 18.47 -7.49
CA LEU A 84 16.37 19.55 -8.31
C LEU A 84 17.25 20.79 -8.22
N GLY A 85 17.66 21.20 -7.01
CA GLY A 85 18.59 22.31 -6.83
C GLY A 85 19.93 22.10 -7.54
N LYS A 86 20.49 20.88 -7.51
CA LYS A 86 21.72 20.55 -8.23
C LYS A 86 21.55 20.53 -9.75
N LEU A 87 20.38 20.10 -10.23
CA LEU A 87 20.06 20.19 -11.65
C LEU A 87 19.91 21.64 -12.09
N ASP A 88 19.27 22.49 -11.28
CA ASP A 88 19.13 23.92 -11.55
C ASP A 88 20.49 24.63 -11.60
N GLU A 89 21.35 24.38 -10.60
CA GLU A 89 22.74 24.86 -10.60
C GLU A 89 23.51 24.42 -11.85
N ALA A 90 23.36 23.15 -12.28
CA ALA A 90 24.03 22.64 -13.47
C ALA A 90 23.47 23.27 -14.77
N MET A 91 22.17 23.56 -14.81
CA MET A 91 21.51 24.19 -15.96
C MET A 91 21.81 25.69 -16.09
N GLN A 92 22.22 26.34 -15.01
CA GLN A 92 22.71 27.73 -15.05
C GLN A 92 24.08 27.86 -15.74
N ASP A 93 24.83 26.76 -15.94
CA ASP A 93 26.02 26.76 -16.80
C ASP A 93 25.60 26.56 -18.27
N ASP A 94 25.56 27.66 -19.03
CA ASP A 94 25.24 27.69 -20.47
C ASP A 94 26.07 26.72 -21.31
N LYS A 95 27.25 26.30 -20.82
CA LYS A 95 28.15 25.37 -21.53
C LYS A 95 27.98 23.92 -21.08
N GLN A 96 27.17 23.64 -20.06
CA GLN A 96 27.02 22.30 -19.50
C GLN A 96 26.52 21.30 -20.55
N LEU A 97 25.56 21.70 -21.38
CA LEU A 97 25.04 20.86 -22.48
C LEU A 97 26.00 20.75 -23.67
N TYR A 98 27.14 21.44 -23.66
CA TYR A 98 28.14 21.45 -24.74
C TYR A 98 29.44 20.76 -24.33
N ARG A 99 29.48 20.16 -23.14
CA ARG A 99 30.65 19.56 -22.51
C ARG A 99 30.66 18.07 -22.78
N HIS A 100 31.68 17.59 -23.49
CA HIS A 100 31.82 16.19 -23.91
C HIS A 100 32.99 15.55 -23.18
N ILE A 101 32.82 14.29 -22.74
CA ILE A 101 33.91 13.46 -22.26
C ILE A 101 34.48 12.67 -23.43
N LEU A 102 35.66 13.07 -23.90
CA LEU A 102 36.36 12.41 -24.98
C LEU A 102 37.40 11.44 -24.43
N THR A 103 37.39 10.20 -24.92
CA THR A 103 38.40 9.20 -24.60
C THR A 103 39.55 9.32 -25.61
N THR A 104 40.76 9.58 -25.12
CA THR A 104 41.95 9.62 -25.98
C THR A 104 42.36 8.22 -26.40
N SER A 105 43.27 8.11 -27.38
CA SER A 105 43.89 6.85 -27.80
C SER A 105 44.59 6.11 -26.64
N SER A 106 45.00 6.83 -25.59
CA SER A 106 45.57 6.27 -24.36
C SER A 106 44.53 5.81 -23.32
N ARG A 107 43.23 5.80 -23.65
CA ARG A 107 42.09 5.61 -22.73
C ARG A 107 41.96 6.67 -21.62
N ALA A 108 42.67 7.78 -21.69
CA ALA A 108 42.46 8.88 -20.76
C ALA A 108 41.17 9.62 -21.12
N GLN A 109 40.37 9.98 -20.12
CA GLN A 109 39.17 10.81 -20.32
C GLN A 109 39.55 12.28 -20.19
N LYS A 110 39.18 13.07 -21.20
CA LYS A 110 39.34 14.52 -21.18
C LYS A 110 38.01 15.19 -21.45
N GLU A 111 37.66 16.12 -20.59
CA GLU A 111 36.52 17.00 -20.75
C GLU A 111 36.84 18.11 -21.76
N THR A 112 35.96 18.34 -22.73
CA THR A 112 36.13 19.39 -23.76
C THR A 112 34.78 20.00 -24.12
N VAL A 113 34.72 21.33 -24.23
CA VAL A 113 33.53 22.04 -24.69
C VAL A 113 33.55 22.10 -26.22
N LEU A 114 32.49 21.60 -26.87
CA LEU A 114 32.32 21.58 -28.33
C LEU A 114 31.19 22.53 -28.74
N GLN A 115 31.12 22.91 -30.02
CA GLN A 115 29.98 23.69 -30.54
C GLN A 115 28.69 22.86 -30.63
N LYS A 116 28.83 21.54 -30.80
CA LYS A 116 27.69 20.63 -30.88
C LYS A 116 27.23 20.26 -29.46
N MET A 117 25.94 20.39 -29.21
CA MET A 117 25.31 19.96 -27.96
C MET A 117 25.49 18.45 -27.74
N ASP A 118 25.81 18.07 -26.50
CA ASP A 118 25.82 16.69 -26.03
C ASP A 118 24.39 16.20 -25.79
N THR A 119 23.84 15.50 -26.78
CA THR A 119 22.49 14.93 -26.71
C THR A 119 22.38 13.78 -25.69
N LYS A 120 23.51 13.18 -25.28
CA LYS A 120 23.53 12.20 -24.20
C LYS A 120 23.30 12.88 -22.87
N ALA A 121 23.99 13.97 -22.59
CA ALA A 121 23.77 14.77 -21.37
C ALA A 121 22.30 15.22 -21.26
N VAL A 122 21.70 15.71 -22.36
CA VAL A 122 20.27 16.08 -22.40
C VAL A 122 19.36 14.90 -22.07
N ARG A 123 19.62 13.72 -22.65
CA ARG A 123 18.82 12.52 -22.40
C ARG A 123 18.96 12.04 -20.95
N ASP A 124 20.17 12.05 -20.40
CA ASP A 124 20.44 11.62 -19.04
C ASP A 124 19.73 12.53 -18.03
N ILE A 125 19.71 13.85 -18.28
CA ILE A 125 18.93 14.81 -17.50
C ILE A 125 17.42 14.52 -17.60
N ALA A 126 16.89 14.38 -18.82
CA ALA A 126 15.45 14.12 -19.02
C ALA A 126 15.00 12.82 -18.32
N SER A 127 15.82 11.77 -18.40
CA SER A 127 15.61 10.50 -17.69
C SER A 127 15.61 10.69 -16.18
N THR A 128 16.54 11.50 -15.66
CA THR A 128 16.62 11.83 -14.22
C THR A 128 15.38 12.59 -13.75
N MET A 129 14.90 13.56 -14.53
CA MET A 129 13.67 14.31 -14.22
C MET A 129 12.44 13.40 -14.25
N GLN A 130 12.33 12.50 -15.22
CA GLN A 130 11.24 11.51 -15.27
C GLN A 130 11.25 10.60 -14.05
N THR A 131 12.43 10.09 -13.68
CA THR A 131 12.60 9.24 -12.49
C THR A 131 12.18 9.98 -11.22
N LEU A 132 12.56 11.25 -11.09
CA LEU A 132 12.19 12.09 -9.96
C LEU A 132 10.67 12.39 -9.94
N ALA A 133 10.05 12.62 -11.09
CA ALA A 133 8.60 12.80 -11.17
C ALA A 133 7.85 11.52 -10.75
N ASP A 134 8.34 10.35 -11.16
CA ASP A 134 7.75 9.07 -10.81
C ASP A 134 7.94 8.73 -9.32
N THR A 135 9.10 9.07 -8.74
CA THR A 135 9.32 8.89 -7.29
C THR A 135 8.43 9.81 -6.47
N LEU A 136 8.34 11.11 -6.82
CA LEU A 136 7.45 12.06 -6.14
C LEU A 136 5.98 11.66 -6.28
N ARG A 137 5.56 11.14 -7.44
CA ARG A 137 4.20 10.62 -7.63
C ARG A 137 3.90 9.44 -6.70
N THR A 138 4.86 8.52 -6.58
CA THR A 138 4.75 7.35 -5.68
C THR A 138 4.66 7.77 -4.21
N ILE A 139 5.35 8.84 -3.82
CA ILE A 139 5.43 9.36 -2.44
C ILE A 139 4.19 10.16 -2.07
N GLY A 140 3.77 11.07 -2.95
CA GLY A 140 2.64 11.96 -2.70
C GLY A 140 1.28 11.25 -2.75
N GLY A 141 1.24 9.97 -3.10
CA GLY A 141 -0.02 9.26 -3.35
C GLY A 141 -0.85 9.94 -4.43
N ILE A 142 -0.22 10.76 -5.29
CA ILE A 142 -0.90 11.44 -6.39
C ILE A 142 -1.21 10.35 -7.41
N MET A 143 -2.38 9.74 -7.24
CA MET A 143 -2.92 8.86 -8.27
C MET A 143 -2.92 9.65 -9.58
N THR A 144 -2.37 9.05 -10.62
CA THR A 144 -2.69 9.54 -11.96
C THR A 144 -4.21 9.52 -12.12
N ALA A 145 -4.80 10.42 -12.92
CA ALA A 145 -6.25 10.44 -13.15
C ALA A 145 -6.81 9.06 -13.58
N ARG A 146 -5.98 8.20 -14.18
CA ARG A 146 -6.29 6.82 -14.53
C ARG A 146 -6.40 5.88 -13.32
N GLU A 147 -5.53 6.04 -12.34
CA GLU A 147 -5.52 5.25 -11.11
C GLU A 147 -6.64 5.70 -10.17
N GLU A 148 -6.92 7.01 -10.12
CA GLU A 148 -8.04 7.60 -9.38
C GLU A 148 -9.38 7.01 -9.85
N PHE A 149 -9.58 6.94 -11.18
CA PHE A 149 -10.74 6.31 -11.79
C PHE A 149 -10.82 4.79 -11.52
N ALA A 150 -9.68 4.10 -11.43
CA ALA A 150 -9.65 2.67 -11.12
C ALA A 150 -10.04 2.39 -9.66
N VAL A 151 -9.56 3.20 -8.71
CA VAL A 151 -9.97 3.10 -7.31
C VAL A 151 -11.43 3.50 -7.13
N GLU A 152 -11.92 4.49 -7.86
CA GLU A 152 -13.34 4.85 -7.86
C GLU A 152 -14.21 3.71 -8.40
N MET A 153 -13.80 3.05 -9.48
CA MET A 153 -14.48 1.86 -10.01
C MET A 153 -14.46 0.67 -9.04
N ASP A 154 -13.33 0.42 -8.39
CA ASP A 154 -13.20 -0.65 -7.40
C ASP A 154 -14.02 -0.34 -6.14
N ALA A 155 -14.07 0.93 -5.70
CA ALA A 155 -14.91 1.39 -4.61
C ALA A 155 -16.40 1.23 -4.96
N ALA A 156 -16.81 1.64 -6.17
CA ALA A 156 -18.18 1.48 -6.66
C ALA A 156 -18.58 0.00 -6.77
N ARG A 157 -17.64 -0.88 -7.16
CA ARG A 157 -17.86 -2.34 -7.20
C ARG A 157 -18.03 -2.93 -5.80
N LEU A 158 -17.20 -2.52 -4.86
CA LEU A 158 -17.30 -2.93 -3.45
C LEU A 158 -18.59 -2.45 -2.80
N GLU A 159 -19.06 -1.26 -3.16
CA GLU A 159 -20.33 -0.71 -2.71
C GLU A 159 -21.52 -1.52 -3.26
N LEU A 160 -21.51 -1.82 -4.57
CA LEU A 160 -22.48 -2.73 -5.18
C LEU A 160 -22.47 -4.13 -4.56
N GLU A 161 -21.29 -4.66 -4.21
CA GLU A 161 -21.15 -5.94 -3.51
C GLU A 161 -21.67 -5.86 -2.07
N ARG A 162 -21.42 -4.76 -1.34
CA ARG A 162 -22.02 -4.50 -0.01
C ARG A 162 -23.53 -4.41 -0.07
N ASP A 163 -24.07 -3.72 -1.07
CA ASP A 163 -25.51 -3.55 -1.24
C ASP A 163 -26.19 -4.85 -1.63
N LYS A 164 -25.55 -5.70 -2.44
CA LYS A 164 -26.02 -7.06 -2.70
C LYS A 164 -26.01 -7.93 -1.45
N LEU A 165 -24.97 -7.82 -0.62
CA LEU A 165 -24.88 -8.57 0.64
C LEU A 165 -25.89 -8.09 1.69
N ASN A 166 -26.18 -6.78 1.74
CA ASN A 166 -27.18 -6.21 2.63
C ASN A 166 -28.61 -6.43 2.11
N GLY A 167 -28.81 -6.44 0.80
CA GLY A 167 -30.09 -6.70 0.13
C GLY A 167 -30.53 -8.16 0.17
N ASN A 168 -29.62 -9.11 0.43
CA ASN A 168 -29.93 -10.53 0.55
C ASN A 168 -30.48 -10.94 1.94
N THR A 169 -31.13 -10.02 2.67
CA THR A 169 -31.79 -10.32 3.96
C THR A 169 -33.33 -10.19 3.88
N GLY A 170 -33.91 -10.15 2.68
CA GLY A 170 -35.36 -10.14 2.53
C GLY A 170 -35.80 -10.65 1.16
N ASP A 171 -36.68 -11.64 1.20
CA ASP A 171 -37.52 -12.18 0.12
C ASP A 171 -36.87 -13.11 -0.91
N ASP A 172 -36.92 -14.41 -0.57
CA ASP A 172 -37.35 -15.43 -1.51
C ASP A 172 -38.67 -14.99 -2.17
N GLU A 173 -38.64 -14.55 -3.44
CA GLU A 173 -39.66 -14.84 -4.47
C GLU A 173 -39.26 -14.17 -5.81
N ASP A 174 -39.27 -14.98 -6.89
CA ASP A 174 -39.23 -14.60 -8.30
C ASP A 174 -38.00 -13.88 -8.88
N SER A 175 -36.96 -14.66 -9.22
CA SER A 175 -36.12 -14.37 -10.39
C SER A 175 -36.40 -15.40 -11.48
N GLY A 176 -37.36 -15.08 -12.34
CA GLY A 176 -37.71 -15.88 -13.51
C GLY A 176 -36.51 -16.02 -14.47
N VAL A 177 -36.10 -17.27 -14.72
CA VAL A 177 -35.14 -17.60 -15.78
C VAL A 177 -35.83 -17.39 -17.12
N VAL A 178 -35.50 -16.31 -17.83
CA VAL A 178 -35.88 -16.15 -19.25
C VAL A 178 -34.96 -17.04 -20.08
N ILE A 179 -35.45 -18.22 -20.45
CA ILE A 179 -34.84 -19.01 -21.52
C ILE A 179 -35.13 -18.29 -22.83
N LEU A 180 -34.15 -17.56 -23.36
CA LEU A 180 -34.18 -17.05 -24.73
C LEU A 180 -34.23 -18.27 -25.67
N GLY A 181 -35.35 -18.43 -26.36
CA GLY A 181 -35.57 -19.51 -27.33
C GLY A 181 -34.43 -19.57 -28.35
N GLY A 182 -33.98 -20.79 -28.64
CA GLY A 182 -32.83 -21.07 -29.50
C GLY A 182 -32.90 -20.32 -30.83
N VAL A 183 -31.82 -19.60 -31.13
CA VAL A 183 -31.61 -18.99 -32.44
C VAL A 183 -31.37 -20.13 -33.44
N ASP A 184 -32.28 -20.24 -34.40
CA ASP A 184 -32.19 -21.10 -35.58
C ASP A 184 -30.85 -20.85 -36.30
N ASN A 185 -29.97 -21.84 -36.24
CA ASN A 185 -28.68 -21.83 -36.93
C ASN A 185 -28.84 -22.29 -38.38
N SER A 186 -29.65 -21.55 -39.14
CA SER A 186 -29.73 -21.72 -40.59
C SER A 186 -28.56 -20.99 -41.25
N PRO A 187 -27.72 -21.67 -42.06
CA PRO A 187 -26.52 -21.07 -42.62
C PRO A 187 -26.86 -19.95 -43.61
N VAL A 188 -26.26 -18.78 -43.39
CA VAL A 188 -26.33 -17.61 -44.27
C VAL A 188 -25.86 -18.02 -45.66
N ARG A 189 -26.77 -17.92 -46.65
CA ARG A 189 -26.44 -18.13 -48.06
C ARG A 189 -25.49 -17.03 -48.53
N GLU A 190 -24.35 -17.46 -49.04
CA GLU A 190 -23.36 -16.67 -49.75
C GLU A 190 -24.03 -15.95 -50.93
N ILE A 191 -24.15 -14.62 -50.83
CA ILE A 191 -24.60 -13.79 -51.95
C ILE A 191 -23.41 -13.66 -52.90
N VAL A 192 -23.42 -14.50 -53.93
CA VAL A 192 -22.58 -14.37 -55.12
C VAL A 192 -23.11 -13.18 -55.93
N LEU A 193 -22.36 -12.08 -55.99
CA LEU A 193 -22.53 -11.03 -56.99
C LEU A 193 -21.40 -11.16 -58.03
N GLY A 194 -21.57 -12.07 -58.98
CA GLY A 194 -21.15 -11.85 -60.38
C GLY A 194 -22.42 -11.42 -61.12
N GLY A 195 -22.45 -10.47 -62.04
CA GLY A 195 -21.47 -9.91 -62.97
C GLY A 195 -22.29 -9.29 -64.12
N ASP A 196 -21.60 -8.74 -65.12
CA ASP A 196 -22.12 -8.23 -66.41
C ASP A 196 -22.84 -6.87 -66.40
N GLU A 197 -22.58 -5.95 -67.33
CA GLU A 197 -21.63 -5.87 -68.45
C GLU A 197 -21.75 -4.47 -69.05
N SER A 198 -20.77 -4.12 -69.90
CA SER A 198 -20.86 -3.19 -71.03
C SER A 198 -20.69 -1.69 -70.72
N GLU A 199 -20.05 -0.85 -71.55
CA GLU A 199 -19.23 -0.97 -72.77
C GLU A 199 -18.96 0.49 -73.24
N ALA A 200 -18.00 0.65 -74.16
CA ALA A 200 -17.71 1.82 -75.00
C ALA A 200 -16.82 2.93 -74.37
N ALA A 201 -15.54 3.02 -74.75
CA ALA A 201 -15.01 3.56 -76.02
C ALA A 201 -15.00 5.10 -76.04
N GLU A 202 -13.82 5.71 -75.86
CA GLU A 202 -13.02 6.40 -76.89
C GLU A 202 -11.68 6.87 -76.31
#